data_AF-A0A8C3BQ96-F1
#
_entry.id   AF-A0A8C3BQ96-F1
#
_cell.length_a   1.000
_cell.length_b   1.000
_cell.length_c   1.000
_cell.angle_alpha   90.00
_cell.angle_beta   90.00
_cell.angle_gamma   90.00
#
_symmetry.space_group_name_H-M   'P 1'
#
loop_
_entity.id
_entity.type
_entity.pdbx_description
1 polymer ?
#
loop_
_entity_poly.entity_id
_entity_poly.type
_entity_poly.pdbx_seq_one_letter_code
_entity_poly.pdbx_strand_id
1 'polypeptide(L)'
;MMQVALCQERIGWRPVTRLLVFASDDAFHTAGDGRLAGIVLPSDSRCHLDASGVYNRSHLYDYPSVGHLAQVLSAANIQPIFAVTRPTVPLYKELSRLIPKSVVGELRDDSSNVVQLITDAYNSLTSTVELQHSPLPPGLSLSFQAHCGGPPEPPQPHRGLCSGVRVNQQVTFTVRVRAEACLEAPQHVALRVLGVPEQLQLGVRTLCRCPCAQRAPHAPLCHGGDLDCGVCRCPGGRRGRRCECEGPEAEEEVWGGCRPPNSTAPPCSGRGHCVCGACECPPGLSGRFCECDSGACERHEGLPCGGPQRGTCECGRCRCRPGFAGSGCGCSLGGGGCRRGGRECSGRGRCECGRCRCQPGFVGPLCARCPSCPGPCQRLR
;
A
#
# COMPACT_ATOMS: atom_id res chain seq x y z
N MET A 1 3.33 -48.54 -13.31
CA MET A 1 4.11 -47.28 -13.23
C MET A 1 4.41 -46.84 -11.80
N MET A 2 3.40 -46.67 -10.92
CA MET A 2 3.60 -46.17 -9.55
C MET A 2 4.69 -46.94 -8.76
N GLN A 3 4.62 -48.26 -8.72
CA GLN A 3 5.62 -49.09 -8.02
C GLN A 3 7.04 -48.92 -8.58
N VAL A 4 7.20 -48.74 -9.90
CA VAL A 4 8.51 -48.49 -10.53
C VAL A 4 9.12 -47.16 -10.06
N ALA A 5 8.27 -46.16 -9.81
CA ALA A 5 8.71 -44.85 -9.33
C ALA A 5 9.05 -44.83 -7.83
N LEU A 6 8.33 -45.62 -7.03
CA LEU A 6 8.52 -45.70 -5.58
C LEU A 6 9.64 -46.66 -5.16
N CYS A 7 9.76 -47.80 -5.83
CA CYS A 7 10.73 -48.85 -5.51
C CYS A 7 12.12 -48.56 -6.10
N GLN A 8 12.69 -47.39 -5.84
CA GLN A 8 13.87 -46.91 -6.55
C GLN A 8 15.09 -47.83 -6.41
N GLU A 9 15.30 -48.38 -5.22
CA GLU A 9 16.41 -49.30 -4.93
C GLU A 9 16.24 -50.65 -5.63
N ARG A 10 15.03 -51.23 -5.62
CA ARG A 10 14.76 -52.52 -6.28
C ARG A 10 14.84 -52.44 -7.80
N ILE A 11 14.39 -51.32 -8.37
CA ILE A 11 14.53 -51.06 -9.81
C ILE A 11 16.00 -50.73 -10.17
N GLY A 12 16.78 -50.19 -9.22
CA GLY A 12 18.19 -49.87 -9.42
C GLY A 12 18.42 -48.56 -10.18
N TRP A 13 17.57 -47.56 -9.93
CA TRP A 13 17.71 -46.27 -10.61
C TRP A 13 19.00 -45.54 -10.23
N ARG A 14 19.77 -45.14 -11.23
CA ARG A 14 20.94 -44.25 -11.06
C ARG A 14 20.49 -42.82 -10.72
N PRO A 15 21.36 -42.00 -10.09
CA PRO A 15 21.06 -40.61 -9.72
C PRO A 15 21.21 -39.65 -10.92
N VAL A 16 20.61 -40.00 -12.06
CA VAL A 16 20.59 -39.22 -13.30
C VAL A 16 19.14 -39.10 -13.80
N THR A 17 18.92 -38.49 -14.96
CA THR A 17 17.62 -38.50 -15.64
C THR A 17 17.14 -39.92 -15.89
N ARG A 18 15.90 -40.22 -15.52
CA ARG A 18 15.31 -41.57 -15.60
C ARG A 18 14.23 -41.60 -16.65
N LEU A 19 14.32 -42.53 -17.60
CA LEU A 19 13.31 -42.72 -18.66
C LEU A 19 12.53 -43.99 -18.39
N LEU A 20 11.20 -43.89 -18.40
CA LEU A 20 10.31 -45.04 -18.22
C LEU A 20 9.49 -45.27 -19.47
N VAL A 21 9.80 -46.32 -20.23
CA VAL A 21 9.00 -46.70 -21.41
C VAL A 21 7.80 -47.51 -20.93
N PHE A 22 6.60 -47.03 -21.26
CA PHE A 22 5.34 -47.73 -21.04
C PHE A 22 4.77 -48.12 -22.39
N ALA A 23 4.71 -49.42 -22.67
CA ALA A 23 4.17 -49.97 -23.91
C ALA A 23 2.83 -50.65 -23.65
N SER A 24 1.79 -50.27 -24.40
CA SER A 24 0.45 -50.88 -24.29
C SER A 24 -0.37 -50.62 -25.54
N ASP A 25 -1.26 -51.55 -25.86
CA ASP A 25 -2.23 -51.49 -26.94
C ASP A 25 -3.65 -51.14 -26.47
N ASP A 26 -3.85 -50.91 -25.17
CA ASP A 26 -5.17 -50.71 -24.54
C ASP A 26 -5.21 -49.47 -23.61
N ALA A 27 -6.41 -49.15 -23.14
CA ALA A 27 -6.67 -48.14 -22.13
C ALA A 27 -6.09 -48.53 -20.76
N PHE A 28 -6.09 -47.58 -19.83
CA PHE A 28 -5.61 -47.77 -18.47
C PHE A 28 -6.73 -47.56 -17.45
N HIS A 29 -6.64 -48.26 -16.32
CA HIS A 29 -7.50 -48.02 -15.16
C HIS A 29 -7.02 -46.85 -14.30
N THR A 30 -7.95 -46.20 -13.62
CA THR A 30 -7.68 -45.04 -12.76
C THR A 30 -8.28 -45.22 -11.36
N ALA A 31 -7.87 -44.38 -10.42
CA ALA A 31 -8.45 -44.36 -9.07
C ALA A 31 -9.99 -44.31 -9.14
N GLY A 32 -10.63 -45.20 -8.40
CA GLY A 32 -12.08 -45.43 -8.41
C GLY A 32 -12.48 -46.73 -9.10
N ASP A 33 -11.72 -47.20 -10.09
CA ASP A 33 -12.06 -48.42 -10.84
C ASP A 33 -11.97 -49.67 -9.96
N GLY A 34 -11.05 -49.71 -8.99
CA GLY A 34 -10.92 -50.82 -8.05
C GLY A 34 -12.16 -51.06 -7.19
N ARG A 35 -13.03 -50.05 -7.05
CA ARG A 35 -14.31 -50.17 -6.34
C ARG A 35 -15.19 -51.26 -6.94
N LEU A 36 -15.11 -51.50 -8.25
CA LEU A 36 -15.85 -52.58 -8.93
C LEU A 36 -15.40 -53.98 -8.46
N ALA A 37 -14.15 -54.10 -8.00
CA ALA A 37 -13.57 -55.34 -7.46
C ALA A 37 -13.60 -55.40 -5.92
N GLY A 38 -14.30 -54.47 -5.25
CA GLY A 38 -14.33 -54.37 -3.78
C GLY A 38 -13.06 -53.77 -3.16
N ILE A 39 -12.16 -53.22 -3.98
CA ILE A 39 -10.91 -52.59 -3.54
C ILE A 39 -11.18 -51.09 -3.31
N VAL A 40 -11.20 -50.67 -2.04
CA VAL A 40 -11.58 -49.30 -1.66
C VAL A 40 -10.45 -48.50 -1.00
N LEU A 41 -9.32 -49.14 -0.70
CA LEU A 41 -8.18 -48.45 -0.10
C LEU A 41 -7.43 -47.69 -1.18
N PRO A 42 -7.22 -46.37 -1.06
CA PRO A 42 -6.43 -45.63 -2.03
C PRO A 42 -4.97 -46.06 -1.99
N SER A 43 -4.26 -45.89 -3.12
CA SER A 43 -2.81 -46.12 -3.18
C SER A 43 -2.07 -45.33 -2.08
N ASP A 44 -1.27 -46.04 -1.29
CA ASP A 44 -0.60 -45.52 -0.09
C ASP A 44 0.78 -44.88 -0.34
N SER A 45 1.14 -44.69 -1.61
CA SER A 45 2.43 -44.11 -2.04
C SER A 45 3.66 -44.86 -1.51
N ARG A 46 3.57 -46.17 -1.25
CA ARG A 46 4.70 -46.99 -0.79
C ARG A 46 5.10 -48.07 -1.79
N CYS A 47 6.36 -48.50 -1.67
CA CYS A 47 6.89 -49.64 -2.41
C CYS A 47 6.42 -50.96 -1.78
N HIS A 48 5.80 -51.81 -2.59
CA HIS A 48 5.23 -53.11 -2.20
C HIS A 48 5.66 -54.22 -3.17
N LEU A 49 6.85 -54.09 -3.76
CA LEU A 49 7.46 -55.16 -4.52
C LEU A 49 8.10 -56.16 -3.55
N ASP A 50 7.81 -57.44 -3.74
CA ASP A 50 8.45 -58.53 -3.01
C ASP A 50 9.88 -58.80 -3.48
N ALA A 51 10.48 -59.89 -2.99
CA ALA A 51 11.84 -60.29 -3.34
C ALA A 51 12.01 -60.67 -4.82
N SER A 52 10.96 -61.15 -5.50
CA SER A 52 10.98 -61.47 -6.93
C SER A 52 10.59 -60.29 -7.81
N GLY A 53 10.27 -59.13 -7.22
CA GLY A 53 9.89 -57.93 -7.96
C GLY A 53 8.41 -57.90 -8.36
N VAL A 54 7.57 -58.71 -7.74
CA VAL A 54 6.13 -58.78 -7.99
C VAL A 54 5.38 -57.87 -7.01
N TYR A 55 4.38 -57.13 -7.52
CA TYR A 55 3.52 -56.30 -6.68
C TYR A 55 2.45 -57.16 -5.99
N ASN A 56 2.71 -57.55 -4.75
CA ASN A 56 1.86 -58.51 -4.02
C ASN A 56 0.66 -57.88 -3.30
N ARG A 57 0.54 -56.55 -3.28
CA ARG A 57 -0.59 -55.82 -2.64
C ARG A 57 -1.59 -55.22 -3.63
N SER A 58 -1.59 -55.67 -4.88
CA SER A 58 -2.50 -55.19 -5.93
C SER A 58 -3.98 -55.39 -5.61
N HIS A 59 -4.33 -56.41 -4.81
CA HIS A 59 -5.70 -56.70 -4.39
C HIS A 59 -6.16 -55.88 -3.17
N LEU A 60 -5.25 -55.16 -2.52
CA LEU A 60 -5.54 -54.36 -1.33
C LEU A 60 -5.73 -52.88 -1.66
N TYR A 61 -4.93 -52.35 -2.57
CA TYR A 61 -4.93 -50.92 -2.92
C TYR A 61 -5.45 -50.68 -4.33
N ASP A 62 -6.32 -49.69 -4.47
CA ASP A 62 -6.87 -49.20 -5.72
C ASP A 62 -5.78 -48.55 -6.60
N TYR A 63 -6.12 -48.36 -7.87
CA TYR A 63 -5.27 -47.68 -8.84
C TYR A 63 -4.92 -46.26 -8.37
N PRO A 64 -3.73 -45.75 -8.72
CA PRO A 64 -3.38 -44.37 -8.42
C PRO A 64 -4.19 -43.41 -9.30
N SER A 65 -4.50 -42.21 -8.77
CA SER A 65 -5.04 -41.14 -9.60
C SER A 65 -3.95 -40.58 -10.52
N VAL A 66 -4.35 -39.95 -11.63
CA VAL A 66 -3.41 -39.34 -12.58
C VAL A 66 -2.55 -38.27 -11.90
N GLY A 67 -3.15 -37.41 -11.08
CA GLY A 67 -2.42 -36.38 -10.34
C GLY A 67 -1.43 -36.97 -9.34
N HIS A 68 -1.80 -38.06 -8.64
CA HIS A 68 -0.91 -38.75 -7.72
C HIS A 68 0.29 -39.36 -8.47
N LEU A 69 0.06 -40.01 -9.62
CA LEU A 69 1.13 -40.53 -10.45
C LEU A 69 2.07 -39.42 -10.95
N ALA A 70 1.53 -38.29 -11.42
CA ALA A 70 2.31 -37.14 -11.89
C ALA A 70 3.23 -36.59 -10.79
N GLN A 71 2.72 -36.48 -9.56
CA GLN A 71 3.50 -36.01 -8.41
C GLN A 71 4.67 -36.95 -8.09
N VAL A 72 4.42 -38.26 -8.04
CA VAL A 72 5.44 -39.26 -7.71
C VAL A 72 6.51 -39.35 -8.80
N LEU A 73 6.11 -39.35 -10.08
CA LEU A 73 7.06 -39.35 -11.20
C LEU A 73 7.94 -38.10 -11.21
N SER A 74 7.35 -36.92 -10.97
CA SER A 74 8.07 -35.65 -10.88
C SER A 74 9.06 -35.64 -9.70
N ALA A 75 8.64 -36.13 -8.53
CA ALA A 75 9.53 -36.22 -7.36
C ALA A 75 10.69 -37.21 -7.57
N ALA A 76 10.44 -38.29 -8.32
CA ALA A 76 11.46 -39.29 -8.63
C ALA A 76 12.34 -38.94 -9.86
N ASN A 77 12.13 -37.79 -10.51
CA ASN A 77 12.78 -37.38 -11.76
C ASN A 77 12.65 -38.43 -12.89
N ILE A 78 11.48 -39.07 -12.99
CA ILE A 78 11.17 -40.08 -14.01
C ILE A 78 10.30 -39.46 -15.10
N GLN A 79 10.74 -39.56 -16.35
CA GLN A 79 10.04 -39.08 -17.54
C GLN A 79 9.44 -40.29 -18.28
N PRO A 80 8.11 -40.43 -18.31
CA PRO A 80 7.49 -41.56 -18.98
C PRO A 80 7.37 -41.32 -20.49
N ILE A 81 7.62 -42.38 -21.26
CA ILE A 81 7.42 -42.45 -22.70
C ILE A 81 6.28 -43.44 -22.94
N PHE A 82 5.13 -42.95 -23.38
CA PHE A 82 3.97 -43.76 -23.72
C PHE A 82 4.10 -44.23 -25.17
N ALA A 83 4.49 -45.49 -25.36
CA ALA A 83 4.56 -46.16 -26.65
C ALA A 83 3.28 -46.98 -26.85
N VAL A 84 2.28 -46.39 -27.51
CA VAL A 84 0.94 -47.00 -27.57
C VAL A 84 0.42 -47.13 -28.98
N THR A 85 -0.42 -48.14 -29.22
CA THR A 85 -0.99 -48.39 -30.56
C THR A 85 -1.89 -47.25 -31.02
N ARG A 86 -2.03 -47.10 -32.33
CA ARG A 86 -2.76 -45.99 -32.97
C ARG A 86 -4.15 -45.70 -32.37
N PRO A 87 -4.99 -46.70 -32.01
CA PRO A 87 -6.32 -46.44 -31.44
C PRO A 87 -6.29 -45.71 -30.10
N THR A 88 -5.25 -45.92 -29.28
CA THR A 88 -5.17 -45.39 -27.91
C THR A 88 -4.35 -44.10 -27.82
N VAL A 89 -3.60 -43.73 -28.88
CA VAL A 89 -2.82 -42.48 -28.94
C VAL A 89 -3.58 -41.23 -28.46
N PRO A 90 -4.85 -40.97 -28.87
CA PRO A 90 -5.57 -39.79 -28.41
C PRO A 90 -5.77 -39.76 -26.89
N LEU A 91 -6.06 -40.90 -26.27
CA LEU A 91 -6.26 -41.03 -24.83
C LEU A 91 -4.96 -40.72 -24.08
N TYR A 92 -3.84 -41.31 -24.50
CA TYR A 92 -2.55 -41.07 -23.86
C TYR A 92 -2.01 -39.66 -24.10
N LYS A 93 -2.41 -38.98 -25.19
CA LYS A 93 -2.12 -37.56 -25.39
C LYS A 93 -2.79 -36.67 -24.35
N GLU A 94 -4.04 -36.96 -23.97
CA GLU A 94 -4.70 -36.24 -22.86
C GLU A 94 -4.03 -36.54 -21.52
N LEU A 95 -3.66 -37.80 -21.27
CA LEU A 95 -2.89 -38.17 -20.08
C LEU A 95 -1.55 -37.40 -20.01
N SER A 96 -0.85 -37.31 -21.14
CA SER A 96 0.43 -36.62 -21.26
C SER A 96 0.36 -35.11 -21.06
N ARG A 97 -0.84 -34.49 -21.10
CA ARG A 97 -1.01 -33.08 -20.72
C ARG A 97 -1.03 -32.89 -19.21
N LEU A 98 -1.41 -33.92 -18.47
CA LEU A 98 -1.53 -33.90 -17.01
C LEU A 98 -0.23 -34.37 -16.33
N ILE A 99 0.58 -35.18 -17.02
CA ILE A 99 1.87 -35.66 -16.53
C ILE A 99 2.99 -34.80 -17.12
N PRO A 100 3.75 -34.05 -16.30
CA PRO A 100 4.85 -33.23 -16.80
C PRO A 100 5.94 -34.05 -17.49
N LYS A 101 6.54 -33.50 -18.55
CA LYS A 101 7.64 -34.13 -19.32
C LYS A 101 7.38 -35.59 -19.72
N SER A 102 6.17 -35.90 -20.15
CA SER A 102 5.88 -37.17 -20.82
C SER A 102 5.79 -36.99 -22.34
N VAL A 103 6.11 -38.06 -23.07
CA VAL A 103 5.99 -38.10 -24.53
C VAL A 103 5.09 -39.27 -24.92
N VAL A 104 4.29 -39.08 -25.96
CA VAL A 104 3.47 -40.14 -26.56
C VAL A 104 3.98 -40.41 -27.96
N GLY A 105 4.26 -41.68 -28.25
CA GLY A 105 4.62 -42.16 -29.57
C GLY A 105 3.68 -43.26 -30.03
N GLU A 106 3.39 -43.30 -31.33
CA GLU A 106 2.60 -44.38 -31.94
C GLU A 106 3.48 -45.62 -32.09
N LEU A 107 3.14 -46.69 -31.37
CA LEU A 107 3.75 -48.00 -31.49
C LEU A 107 2.99 -48.79 -32.56
N ARG A 108 3.72 -49.42 -33.48
CA ARG A 108 3.13 -50.37 -34.44
C ARG A 108 2.67 -51.62 -33.70
N ASP A 109 1.67 -52.31 -34.22
CA ASP A 109 1.11 -53.52 -33.58
C ASP A 109 2.16 -54.64 -33.42
N ASP A 110 3.17 -54.67 -34.28
CA ASP A 110 4.31 -55.59 -34.21
C ASP A 110 5.47 -55.07 -33.33
N SER A 111 5.33 -53.88 -32.73
CA SER A 111 6.35 -53.16 -31.97
C SER A 111 7.67 -52.92 -32.73
N SER A 112 7.68 -53.04 -34.06
CA SER A 112 8.90 -52.94 -34.87
C SER A 112 9.60 -51.58 -34.80
N ASN A 113 8.86 -50.51 -34.48
CA ASN A 113 9.37 -49.15 -34.39
C ASN A 113 9.73 -48.70 -32.97
N VAL A 114 9.73 -49.59 -31.97
CA VAL A 114 9.98 -49.22 -30.56
C VAL A 114 11.32 -48.51 -30.34
N VAL A 115 12.39 -48.93 -31.02
CA VAL A 115 13.73 -48.33 -30.89
C VAL A 115 13.74 -46.89 -31.41
N GLN A 116 13.10 -46.67 -32.56
CA GLN A 116 12.99 -45.34 -33.14
C GLN A 116 12.14 -44.42 -32.24
N LEU A 117 11.03 -44.94 -31.72
CA LEU A 117 10.16 -44.21 -30.80
C LEU A 117 10.91 -43.76 -29.53
N ILE A 118 11.72 -44.64 -28.94
CA ILE A 118 12.54 -44.28 -27.77
C ILE A 118 13.57 -43.20 -28.14
N THR A 119 14.17 -43.31 -29.33
CA THR A 119 15.15 -42.32 -29.81
C THR A 119 14.51 -40.95 -30.02
N ASP A 120 13.35 -40.90 -30.67
CA ASP A 120 12.60 -39.68 -30.94
C ASP A 120 12.10 -39.04 -29.64
N ALA A 121 11.60 -39.86 -28.71
CA ALA A 121 11.17 -39.41 -27.39
C ALA A 121 12.34 -38.86 -26.57
N TYR A 122 13.51 -39.52 -26.60
CA TYR A 122 14.71 -39.02 -25.95
C TYR A 122 15.14 -37.66 -26.51
N ASN A 123 15.15 -37.51 -27.84
CA ASN A 123 15.50 -36.25 -28.50
C ASN A 123 14.49 -35.12 -28.19
N SER A 124 13.20 -35.46 -28.09
CA SER A 124 12.14 -34.53 -27.70
C SER A 124 12.28 -34.07 -26.24
N LEU A 125 12.57 -35.00 -25.33
CA LEU A 125 12.74 -34.72 -23.91
C LEU A 125 14.02 -33.91 -23.63
N THR A 126 15.13 -34.26 -24.29
CA THR A 126 16.41 -33.57 -24.12
C THR A 126 16.42 -32.17 -24.73
N SER A 127 15.59 -31.92 -25.75
CA SER A 127 15.42 -30.59 -26.35
C SER A 127 14.41 -29.70 -25.62
N THR A 128 13.79 -30.18 -24.53
CA THR A 128 12.79 -29.41 -23.77
C THR A 128 13.28 -29.05 -22.37
N VAL A 129 13.45 -27.76 -22.12
CA VAL A 129 13.84 -27.22 -20.81
C VAL A 129 12.61 -26.62 -20.14
N GLU A 130 12.22 -27.17 -18.99
CA GLU A 130 11.08 -26.69 -18.21
C GLU A 130 11.52 -26.32 -16.80
N LEU A 131 11.27 -25.07 -16.41
CA LEU A 131 11.56 -24.52 -15.10
C LEU A 131 10.26 -24.44 -14.28
N GLN A 132 10.27 -25.07 -13.11
CA GLN A 132 9.16 -25.08 -12.16
C GLN A 132 9.61 -24.59 -10.78
N HIS A 133 8.64 -24.30 -9.91
CA HIS A 133 8.89 -23.89 -8.53
C HIS A 133 8.21 -24.84 -7.52
N SER A 134 8.70 -24.87 -6.29
CA SER A 134 8.03 -25.51 -5.15
C SER A 134 6.71 -24.78 -4.80
N PRO A 135 5.79 -25.38 -4.02
CA PRO A 135 4.59 -24.70 -3.56
C PRO A 135 4.92 -23.32 -2.95
N LEU A 136 4.14 -22.30 -3.34
CA LEU A 136 4.38 -20.93 -2.91
C LEU A 136 3.62 -20.62 -1.62
N PRO A 137 4.20 -19.84 -0.70
CA PRO A 137 3.49 -19.34 0.47
C PRO A 137 2.41 -18.33 0.05
N PRO A 138 1.37 -18.13 0.89
CA PRO A 138 0.34 -17.13 0.64
C PRO A 138 0.92 -15.73 0.43
N GLY A 139 0.37 -14.99 -0.55
CA GLY A 139 0.79 -13.62 -0.86
C GLY A 139 2.06 -13.51 -1.71
N LEU A 140 2.69 -14.63 -2.12
CA LEU A 140 3.82 -14.64 -3.04
C LEU A 140 3.41 -15.22 -4.40
N SER A 141 3.72 -14.50 -5.49
CA SER A 141 3.51 -14.96 -6.86
C SER A 141 4.79 -14.87 -7.68
N LEU A 142 5.00 -15.85 -8.55
CA LEU A 142 6.11 -15.90 -9.50
C LEU A 142 5.55 -15.82 -10.92
N SER A 143 6.33 -15.24 -11.84
CA SER A 143 6.08 -15.36 -13.28
C SER A 143 7.39 -15.57 -14.03
N PHE A 144 7.31 -16.32 -15.11
CA PHE A 144 8.45 -16.85 -15.84
C PHE A 144 8.39 -16.34 -17.28
N GLN A 145 9.45 -15.68 -17.72
CA GLN A 145 9.61 -15.28 -19.11
C GLN A 145 10.80 -16.05 -19.70
N ALA A 146 10.54 -16.82 -20.75
CA ALA A 146 11.51 -17.71 -21.37
C ALA A 146 12.25 -17.01 -22.54
N HIS A 147 13.57 -17.18 -22.60
CA HIS A 147 14.44 -16.68 -23.66
C HIS A 147 15.17 -17.88 -24.30
N CYS A 148 14.55 -18.43 -25.36
CA CYS A 148 14.97 -19.70 -25.97
C CYS A 148 15.80 -19.51 -27.26
N GLY A 149 16.36 -18.32 -27.51
CA GLY A 149 17.12 -17.99 -28.73
C GLY A 149 16.31 -17.33 -29.85
N GLY A 150 15.00 -17.13 -29.64
CA GLY A 150 14.12 -16.31 -30.46
C GLY A 150 13.60 -15.08 -29.70
N PRO A 151 12.59 -14.37 -30.22
CA PRO A 151 11.92 -13.31 -29.47
C PRO A 151 11.36 -13.87 -28.15
N PRO A 152 11.41 -13.09 -27.05
CA PRO A 152 11.02 -13.56 -25.73
C PRO A 152 9.53 -13.91 -25.69
N GLU A 153 9.23 -15.05 -25.08
CA GLU A 153 7.84 -15.49 -24.89
C GLU A 153 7.10 -14.60 -23.88
N PRO A 154 5.76 -14.52 -23.95
CA PRO A 154 4.97 -13.84 -22.94
C PRO A 154 5.18 -14.48 -21.56
N PRO A 155 5.15 -13.69 -20.47
CA PRO A 155 5.33 -14.22 -19.11
C PRO A 155 4.23 -15.22 -18.76
N GLN A 156 4.60 -16.41 -18.29
CA GLN A 156 3.68 -17.42 -17.80
C GLN A 156 3.69 -17.48 -16.27
N PRO A 157 2.54 -17.69 -15.61
CA PRO A 157 2.43 -17.64 -14.15
C PRO A 157 2.95 -18.89 -13.43
N HIS A 158 3.03 -20.05 -14.11
CA HIS A 158 3.26 -21.33 -13.43
C HIS A 158 4.58 -22.03 -13.80
N ARG A 159 5.09 -21.80 -15.01
CA ARG A 159 6.29 -22.48 -15.52
C ARG A 159 6.99 -21.66 -16.58
N GLY A 160 8.29 -21.87 -16.74
CA GLY A 160 9.05 -21.44 -17.92
C GLY A 160 9.29 -22.64 -18.84
N LEU A 161 9.01 -22.52 -20.13
CA LEU A 161 9.20 -23.59 -21.11
C LEU A 161 10.04 -23.10 -22.28
N CYS A 162 11.03 -23.89 -22.68
CA CYS A 162 11.74 -23.77 -23.95
C CYS A 162 11.71 -25.12 -24.66
N SER A 163 11.28 -25.15 -25.92
CA SER A 163 11.29 -26.34 -26.78
C SER A 163 12.31 -26.18 -27.91
N GLY A 164 12.78 -27.30 -28.46
CA GLY A 164 13.73 -27.29 -29.58
C GLY A 164 15.14 -26.81 -29.21
N VAL A 165 15.52 -26.91 -27.93
CA VAL A 165 16.85 -26.52 -27.43
C VAL A 165 17.89 -27.52 -27.94
N ARG A 166 18.95 -27.01 -28.57
CA ARG A 166 20.05 -27.84 -29.08
C ARG A 166 21.07 -28.14 -27.98
N VAL A 167 21.85 -29.21 -28.15
CA VAL A 167 23.01 -29.48 -27.29
C VAL A 167 23.96 -28.27 -27.34
N ASN A 168 24.45 -27.84 -26.18
CA ASN A 168 25.28 -26.64 -25.98
C ASN A 168 24.59 -25.29 -26.25
N GLN A 169 23.27 -25.27 -26.47
CA GLN A 169 22.52 -24.02 -26.51
C GLN A 169 22.16 -23.56 -25.09
N GLN A 170 22.51 -22.32 -24.76
CA GLN A 170 22.12 -21.72 -23.49
C GLN A 170 20.72 -21.09 -23.62
N VAL A 171 19.85 -21.39 -22.66
CA VAL A 171 18.55 -20.76 -22.50
C VAL A 171 18.53 -19.95 -21.21
N THR A 172 17.80 -18.84 -21.19
CA THR A 172 17.69 -17.98 -20.01
C THR A 172 16.23 -17.82 -19.62
N PHE A 173 15.95 -17.84 -18.31
CA PHE A 173 14.62 -17.56 -17.78
C PHE A 173 14.68 -16.31 -16.91
N THR A 174 13.82 -15.33 -17.18
CA THR A 174 13.61 -14.21 -16.27
C THR A 174 12.47 -14.56 -15.33
N VAL A 175 12.78 -14.72 -14.05
CA VAL A 175 11.80 -14.98 -12.99
C VAL A 175 11.46 -13.68 -12.30
N ARG A 176 10.21 -13.23 -12.40
CA ARG A 176 9.71 -12.07 -11.66
C ARG A 176 8.98 -12.54 -10.41
N VAL A 177 9.43 -12.06 -9.26
CA VAL A 177 8.89 -12.39 -7.94
C VAL A 177 8.07 -11.20 -7.45
N ARG A 178 6.81 -11.43 -7.06
CA ARG A 178 5.92 -10.39 -6.56
C ARG A 178 5.34 -10.83 -5.22
N ALA A 179 5.44 -9.96 -4.22
CA ALA A 179 4.78 -10.11 -2.93
C ALA A 179 3.63 -9.09 -2.85
N GLU A 180 2.42 -9.54 -2.56
CA GLU A 180 1.24 -8.67 -2.42
C GLU A 180 1.13 -8.05 -1.02
N ALA A 181 1.70 -8.72 -0.03
CA ALA A 181 1.74 -8.28 1.35
C ALA A 181 3.13 -8.52 1.96
N CYS A 182 3.33 -7.93 3.13
CA CYS A 182 4.50 -8.19 3.96
C CYS A 182 4.50 -9.62 4.46
N LEU A 183 5.59 -10.35 4.18
CA LEU A 183 5.78 -11.69 4.71
C LEU A 183 6.18 -11.59 6.19
N GLU A 184 5.51 -12.35 7.04
CA GLU A 184 5.80 -12.46 8.48
C GLU A 184 7.24 -12.95 8.74
N ALA A 185 7.73 -13.85 7.90
CA ALA A 185 9.05 -14.44 7.99
C ALA A 185 9.69 -14.62 6.61
N PRO A 186 11.04 -14.67 6.52
CA PRO A 186 11.75 -15.02 5.30
C PRO A 186 11.27 -16.37 4.75
N GLN A 187 10.94 -16.40 3.46
CA GLN A 187 10.44 -17.59 2.77
C GLN A 187 11.52 -18.17 1.87
N HIS A 188 11.50 -19.48 1.67
CA HIS A 188 12.39 -20.18 0.74
C HIS A 188 11.57 -20.85 -0.35
N VAL A 189 11.87 -20.54 -1.60
CA VAL A 189 11.24 -21.14 -2.78
C VAL A 189 12.33 -21.85 -3.58
N ALA A 190 12.13 -23.13 -3.88
CA ALA A 190 13.05 -23.86 -4.72
C ALA A 190 12.60 -23.75 -6.19
N LEU A 191 13.51 -23.32 -7.06
CA LEU A 191 13.35 -23.37 -8.51
C LEU A 191 14.10 -24.59 -9.04
N ARG A 192 13.41 -25.44 -9.80
CA ARG A 192 13.94 -26.70 -10.31
C ARG A 192 13.73 -26.81 -11.81
N VAL A 193 14.75 -27.26 -12.52
CA VAL A 193 14.62 -27.66 -13.92
C VAL A 193 14.22 -29.14 -13.93
N LEU A 194 13.10 -29.47 -14.55
CA LEU A 194 12.63 -30.85 -14.54
C LEU A 194 13.62 -31.78 -15.24
N GLY A 195 13.97 -32.88 -14.57
CA GLY A 195 14.95 -33.86 -15.05
C GLY A 195 16.40 -33.53 -14.72
N VAL A 196 16.66 -32.42 -14.02
CA VAL A 196 17.98 -32.06 -13.50
C VAL A 196 17.92 -32.15 -11.97
N PRO A 197 18.91 -32.78 -11.30
CA PRO A 197 18.88 -32.95 -9.84
C PRO A 197 19.16 -31.63 -9.09
N GLU A 198 19.79 -30.67 -9.73
CA GLU A 198 20.15 -29.39 -9.13
C GLU A 198 18.91 -28.48 -8.99
N GLN A 199 18.92 -27.67 -7.93
CA GLN A 199 17.87 -26.72 -7.63
C GLN A 199 18.46 -25.39 -7.17
N LEU A 200 17.82 -24.29 -7.56
CA LEU A 200 18.15 -22.94 -7.12
C LEU A 200 17.26 -22.56 -5.94
N GLN A 201 17.86 -22.28 -4.80
CA GLN A 201 17.15 -21.86 -3.59
C GLN A 201 17.00 -20.33 -3.56
N LEU A 202 15.76 -19.85 -3.66
CA LEU A 202 15.42 -18.43 -3.61
C LEU A 202 14.97 -18.05 -2.19
N GLY A 203 15.80 -17.28 -1.48
CA GLY A 203 15.44 -16.65 -0.21
C GLY A 203 14.74 -15.32 -0.42
N VAL A 204 13.46 -15.23 -0.04
CA VAL A 204 12.63 -14.03 -0.21
C VAL A 204 12.38 -13.40 1.15
N ARG A 205 12.77 -12.13 1.31
CA ARG A 205 12.44 -11.29 2.46
C ARG A 205 11.78 -10.00 1.99
N THR A 206 10.68 -9.61 2.61
CA THR A 206 10.00 -8.34 2.31
C THR A 206 10.54 -7.22 3.16
N LEU A 207 10.89 -6.11 2.52
CA LEU A 207 11.38 -4.89 3.19
C LEU A 207 10.19 -4.00 3.54
N CYS A 208 9.47 -4.37 4.60
CA CYS A 208 8.24 -3.68 5.00
C CYS A 208 8.45 -2.54 5.98
N ARG A 209 9.61 -2.52 6.64
CA ARG A 209 9.96 -1.46 7.57
C ARG A 209 10.84 -0.45 6.86
N CYS A 210 10.48 0.83 6.98
CA CYS A 210 11.33 1.91 6.51
C CYS A 210 12.62 1.97 7.37
N PRO A 211 13.81 2.15 6.79
CA PRO A 211 15.03 2.35 7.55
C PRO A 211 14.99 3.75 8.18
N CYS A 212 14.74 3.83 9.48
CA CYS A 212 14.79 5.08 10.24
C CYS A 212 15.51 4.83 11.57
N ALA A 213 16.37 5.76 11.97
CA ALA A 213 17.19 5.66 13.18
C ALA A 213 16.40 5.96 14.46
N GLN A 214 15.24 6.62 14.35
CA GLN A 214 14.44 7.12 15.46
C GLN A 214 13.39 6.09 15.86
N ARG A 215 13.85 4.91 16.31
CA ARG A 215 12.99 3.89 16.92
C ARG A 215 13.37 3.70 18.37
N ALA A 216 12.44 4.01 19.26
CA ALA A 216 12.65 3.86 20.68
C ALA A 216 11.35 3.38 21.32
N PRO A 217 11.28 2.14 21.83
CA PRO A 217 10.15 1.73 22.65
C PRO A 217 10.12 2.56 23.93
N HIS A 218 8.92 2.82 24.46
CA HIS A 218 8.73 3.62 25.68
C HIS A 218 9.50 4.96 25.69
N ALA A 219 9.48 5.68 24.57
CA ALA A 219 10.18 6.94 24.41
C ALA A 219 9.63 8.01 25.37
N PRO A 220 10.50 8.73 26.11
CA PRO A 220 10.08 9.85 26.96
C PRO A 220 9.36 10.95 26.17
N LEU A 221 9.78 11.16 24.91
CA LEU A 221 9.15 12.08 23.96
C LEU A 221 7.67 11.78 23.71
N CYS A 222 7.30 10.51 23.87
CA CYS A 222 5.98 9.95 23.61
C CYS A 222 5.25 9.60 24.91
N HIS A 223 5.60 10.23 26.04
CA HIS A 223 4.97 9.99 27.35
C HIS A 223 4.85 8.50 27.72
N GLY A 224 5.87 7.70 27.36
CA GLY A 224 5.92 6.26 27.61
C GLY A 224 5.40 5.36 26.47
N GLY A 225 4.96 5.93 25.34
CA GLY A 225 4.66 5.21 24.10
C GLY A 225 5.87 4.99 23.18
N ASP A 226 5.66 4.32 22.06
CA ASP A 226 6.75 3.92 21.17
C ASP A 226 7.01 4.97 20.10
N LEU A 227 8.25 5.43 19.95
CA LEU A 227 8.65 6.29 18.84
C LEU A 227 8.98 5.41 17.63
N ASP A 228 8.29 5.60 16.52
CA ASP A 228 8.54 4.92 15.24
C ASP A 228 8.69 5.95 14.12
N CYS A 229 9.91 6.13 13.64
CA CYS A 229 10.27 7.06 12.57
C CYS A 229 9.79 8.52 12.81
N GLY A 230 9.94 9.01 14.03
CA GLY A 230 9.57 10.39 14.39
C GLY A 230 8.10 10.57 14.77
N VAL A 231 7.29 9.51 14.75
CA VAL A 231 5.89 9.51 15.16
C VAL A 231 5.71 8.64 16.40
N CYS A 232 4.94 9.11 17.37
CA CYS A 232 4.62 8.35 18.58
C CYS A 232 3.44 7.41 18.34
N ARG A 233 3.58 6.14 18.72
CA ARG A 233 2.54 5.12 18.78
C ARG A 233 2.12 4.96 20.25
N CYS A 234 0.89 5.35 20.54
CA CYS A 234 0.43 5.53 21.91
C CYS A 234 -0.21 4.25 22.47
N PRO A 235 0.22 3.77 23.65
CA PRO A 235 -0.36 2.60 24.30
C PRO A 235 -1.69 2.94 24.99
N GLY A 236 -2.62 1.99 25.04
CA GLY A 236 -3.78 2.03 25.93
C GLY A 236 -4.73 3.22 25.74
N GLY A 237 -5.24 3.46 24.53
CA GLY A 237 -6.21 4.54 24.25
C GLY A 237 -5.65 5.97 24.43
N ARG A 238 -4.36 6.12 24.72
CA ARG A 238 -3.68 7.41 24.73
C ARG A 238 -3.54 7.96 23.33
N ARG A 239 -3.51 9.28 23.21
CA ARG A 239 -3.54 10.01 21.93
C ARG A 239 -2.83 11.35 22.02
N GLY A 240 -2.70 12.01 20.89
CA GLY A 240 -1.88 13.21 20.72
C GLY A 240 -0.55 12.90 20.04
N ARG A 241 0.19 13.94 19.62
CA ARG A 241 1.44 13.76 18.87
C ARG A 241 2.54 13.09 19.71
N ARG A 242 2.40 13.18 21.03
CA ARG A 242 3.32 12.68 22.05
C ARG A 242 2.63 11.73 23.02
N CYS A 243 1.39 11.29 22.76
CA CYS A 243 0.60 10.48 23.68
C CYS A 243 0.27 11.19 25.01
N GLU A 244 0.13 12.51 24.94
CA GLU A 244 -0.11 13.41 26.07
C GLU A 244 -1.55 13.39 26.60
N CYS A 245 -2.51 12.83 25.84
CA CYS A 245 -3.92 12.78 26.22
C CYS A 245 -4.40 11.36 26.55
N GLU A 246 -5.44 11.28 27.37
CA GLU A 246 -6.23 10.05 27.63
C GLU A 246 -7.68 10.25 27.11
N GLY A 247 -8.29 9.22 26.52
CA GLY A 247 -9.75 9.19 26.34
C GLY A 247 -10.28 8.21 25.27
N PRO A 248 -11.62 8.11 25.12
CA PRO A 248 -12.29 7.03 24.38
C PRO A 248 -12.18 7.17 22.84
N GLU A 249 -12.25 6.04 22.12
CA GLU A 249 -11.92 5.88 20.69
C GLU A 249 -12.79 6.68 19.69
N ALA A 250 -13.92 7.28 20.09
CA ALA A 250 -14.89 7.85 19.16
C ALA A 250 -14.47 9.21 18.56
N GLU A 251 -14.30 9.26 17.23
CA GLU A 251 -13.91 10.46 16.44
C GLU A 251 -14.82 11.69 16.63
N GLU A 252 -16.10 11.50 16.98
CA GLU A 252 -17.05 12.59 17.19
C GLU A 252 -16.79 13.39 18.48
N GLU A 253 -16.17 12.77 19.49
CA GLU A 253 -15.73 13.48 20.72
C GLU A 253 -14.31 14.08 20.58
N VAL A 254 -13.56 13.69 19.55
CA VAL A 254 -12.13 14.07 19.36
C VAL A 254 -11.95 15.56 19.09
N TRP A 255 -12.89 16.20 18.41
CA TRP A 255 -12.85 17.64 18.10
C TRP A 255 -13.90 18.46 18.85
N GLY A 256 -14.74 17.80 19.66
CA GLY A 256 -15.88 18.44 20.34
C GLY A 256 -15.47 19.61 21.24
N GLY A 257 -14.26 19.56 21.82
CA GLY A 257 -13.70 20.67 22.60
C GLY A 257 -13.06 21.80 21.79
N CYS A 258 -12.71 21.55 20.52
CA CYS A 258 -12.00 22.47 19.63
C CYS A 258 -12.89 23.10 18.55
N ARG A 259 -14.19 22.81 18.56
CA ARG A 259 -15.19 23.45 17.71
C ARG A 259 -16.30 24.05 18.59
N PRO A 260 -16.85 25.22 18.23
CA PRO A 260 -18.09 25.68 18.86
C PRO A 260 -19.23 24.69 18.58
N PRO A 261 -20.14 24.46 19.54
CA PRO A 261 -21.30 23.58 19.34
C PRO A 261 -22.14 24.06 18.16
N ASN A 262 -22.56 23.14 17.28
CA ASN A 262 -23.32 23.41 16.05
C ASN A 262 -22.64 24.30 14.99
N SER A 263 -21.34 24.58 15.12
CA SER A 263 -20.60 25.27 14.07
C SER A 263 -20.29 24.34 12.90
N THR A 264 -20.13 24.90 11.70
CA THR A 264 -19.39 24.45 10.49
C THR A 264 -17.88 24.31 10.56
N ALA A 265 -17.29 25.14 11.43
CA ALA A 265 -15.94 25.61 11.24
C ALA A 265 -14.89 24.51 11.43
N PRO A 266 -13.74 24.59 10.75
CA PRO A 266 -12.61 23.73 11.06
C PRO A 266 -12.21 23.90 12.54
N PRO A 267 -11.69 22.85 13.19
CA PRO A 267 -11.20 22.92 14.57
C PRO A 267 -10.22 24.08 14.77
N CYS A 268 -10.29 24.76 15.91
CA CYS A 268 -9.46 25.92 16.23
C CYS A 268 -9.50 27.01 15.16
N SER A 269 -10.68 27.21 14.56
CA SER A 269 -10.94 28.14 13.46
C SER A 269 -10.02 27.95 12.24
N GLY A 270 -9.34 26.79 12.14
CA GLY A 270 -8.31 26.52 11.12
C GLY A 270 -7.02 27.32 11.31
N ARG A 271 -6.84 27.99 12.45
CA ARG A 271 -5.72 28.91 12.74
C ARG A 271 -4.85 28.45 13.90
N GLY A 272 -5.18 27.32 14.53
CA GLY A 272 -4.43 26.73 15.63
C GLY A 272 -4.41 25.20 15.57
N HIS A 273 -3.76 24.59 16.55
CA HIS A 273 -3.70 23.14 16.69
C HIS A 273 -4.63 22.67 17.81
N CYS A 274 -5.52 21.72 17.50
CA CYS A 274 -6.33 21.08 18.54
C CYS A 274 -5.49 20.02 19.24
N VAL A 275 -5.28 20.18 20.54
CA VAL A 275 -4.55 19.25 21.40
C VAL A 275 -5.45 18.91 22.59
N CYS A 276 -5.80 17.64 22.75
CA CYS A 276 -6.68 17.12 23.80
C CYS A 276 -8.02 17.89 23.98
N GLY A 277 -8.63 18.40 22.90
CA GLY A 277 -9.88 19.16 22.99
C GLY A 277 -9.72 20.64 23.39
N ALA A 278 -8.50 21.17 23.43
CA ALA A 278 -8.21 22.59 23.56
C ALA A 278 -7.40 23.09 22.36
N CYS A 279 -7.53 24.38 22.04
CA CYS A 279 -6.81 24.99 20.93
C CYS A 279 -5.53 25.68 21.38
N GLU A 280 -4.40 25.28 20.81
CA GLU A 280 -3.14 25.98 20.90
C GLU A 280 -3.06 27.04 19.79
N CYS A 281 -3.12 28.31 20.18
CA CYS A 281 -3.11 29.44 19.25
C CYS A 281 -1.70 29.96 18.98
N PRO A 282 -1.38 30.32 17.72
CA PRO A 282 -0.14 31.01 17.39
C PRO A 282 -0.04 32.39 18.09
N PRO A 283 1.17 32.94 18.25
CA PRO A 283 1.35 34.31 18.76
C PRO A 283 0.53 35.34 17.99
N GLY A 284 -0.16 36.23 18.70
CA GLY A 284 -1.07 37.24 18.13
C GLY A 284 -2.52 36.79 18.01
N LEU A 285 -2.77 35.48 18.14
CA LEU A 285 -4.09 34.88 18.18
C LEU A 285 -4.50 34.45 19.59
N SER A 286 -5.79 34.53 19.84
CA SER A 286 -6.40 34.29 21.15
C SER A 286 -7.83 33.79 20.98
N GLY A 287 -8.50 33.50 22.10
CA GLY A 287 -9.83 32.91 22.10
C GLY A 287 -9.80 31.40 22.27
N ARG A 288 -10.93 30.80 22.65
CA ARG A 288 -11.03 29.37 22.97
C ARG A 288 -10.77 28.49 21.75
N PHE A 289 -11.03 29.03 20.56
CA PHE A 289 -10.90 28.36 19.28
C PHE A 289 -9.94 29.12 18.34
N CYS A 290 -9.05 29.98 18.87
CA CYS A 290 -8.14 30.82 18.08
C CYS A 290 -8.85 31.75 17.08
N GLU A 291 -10.07 32.16 17.42
CA GLU A 291 -10.96 33.00 16.62
C GLU A 291 -10.56 34.49 16.66
N CYS A 292 -9.85 34.93 17.70
CA CYS A 292 -9.57 36.33 17.95
C CYS A 292 -8.17 36.73 17.49
N ASP A 293 -8.11 37.66 16.54
CA ASP A 293 -6.87 38.30 16.09
C ASP A 293 -6.72 39.69 16.72
N SER A 294 -5.69 39.85 17.54
CA SER A 294 -5.40 41.10 18.24
C SER A 294 -4.76 42.17 17.33
N GLY A 295 -4.34 41.81 16.11
CA GLY A 295 -3.80 42.71 15.10
C GLY A 295 -4.83 43.19 14.06
N ALA A 296 -6.03 42.59 14.05
CA ALA A 296 -7.07 42.81 13.04
C ALA A 296 -7.99 44.01 13.30
N CYS A 297 -7.78 44.76 14.39
CA CYS A 297 -8.57 45.97 14.66
C CYS A 297 -8.30 47.10 13.66
N GLU A 298 -9.30 47.96 13.48
CA GLU A 298 -9.20 49.15 12.65
C GLU A 298 -8.04 50.05 13.09
N ARG A 299 -7.29 50.56 12.11
CA ARG A 299 -6.06 51.33 12.34
C ARG A 299 -6.33 52.82 12.17
N HIS A 300 -5.78 53.60 13.07
CA HIS A 300 -5.72 55.06 12.95
C HIS A 300 -4.27 55.49 13.02
N GLU A 301 -3.82 56.28 12.03
CA GLU A 301 -2.41 56.69 11.89
C GLU A 301 -1.43 55.49 11.88
N GLY A 302 -1.83 54.39 11.23
CA GLY A 302 -1.04 53.16 11.11
C GLY A 302 -1.07 52.25 12.33
N LEU A 303 -1.58 52.71 13.46
CA LEU A 303 -1.63 51.97 14.73
C LEU A 303 -3.02 51.36 14.98
N PRO A 304 -3.13 50.09 15.39
CA PRO A 304 -4.41 49.49 15.76
C PRO A 304 -5.03 50.26 16.92
N CYS A 305 -6.30 50.65 16.76
CA CYS A 305 -7.06 51.46 17.73
C CYS A 305 -6.40 52.81 18.08
N GLY A 306 -5.60 53.38 17.15
CA GLY A 306 -4.88 54.63 17.39
C GLY A 306 -3.72 54.50 18.39
N GLY A 307 -3.30 53.27 18.68
CA GLY A 307 -2.23 52.96 19.62
C GLY A 307 -2.69 52.86 21.07
N PRO A 308 -1.80 52.37 21.96
CA PRO A 308 -2.16 52.03 23.34
C PRO A 308 -2.64 53.23 24.17
N GLN A 309 -2.34 54.46 23.74
CA GLN A 309 -2.80 55.69 24.43
C GLN A 309 -4.25 56.04 24.12
N ARG A 310 -4.81 55.53 23.02
CA ARG A 310 -6.16 55.87 22.55
C ARG A 310 -7.15 54.71 22.70
N GLY A 311 -6.68 53.47 22.59
CA GLY A 311 -7.53 52.29 22.76
C GLY A 311 -6.75 50.98 22.82
N THR A 312 -7.45 49.91 23.18
CA THR A 312 -6.96 48.53 23.15
C THR A 312 -7.78 47.71 22.17
N CYS A 313 -7.12 46.82 21.42
CA CYS A 313 -7.81 45.90 20.51
C CYS A 313 -8.30 44.68 21.28
N GLU A 314 -9.60 44.43 21.26
CA GLU A 314 -10.24 43.26 21.88
C GLU A 314 -10.99 42.50 20.78
N CYS A 315 -10.38 41.40 20.28
CA CYS A 315 -10.95 40.49 19.28
C CYS A 315 -11.58 41.20 18.05
N GLY A 316 -10.80 42.05 17.37
CA GLY A 316 -11.26 42.78 16.17
C GLY A 316 -12.07 44.04 16.44
N ARG A 317 -12.34 44.39 17.71
CA ARG A 317 -13.02 45.64 18.08
C ARG A 317 -12.12 46.53 18.95
N CYS A 318 -12.10 47.83 18.67
CA CYS A 318 -11.37 48.77 19.50
C CYS A 318 -12.18 49.21 20.72
N ARG A 319 -11.61 49.00 21.89
CA ARG A 319 -12.08 49.60 23.15
C ARG A 319 -11.33 50.90 23.39
N CYS A 320 -11.99 52.02 23.13
CA CYS A 320 -11.38 53.34 23.28
C CYS A 320 -11.22 53.72 24.75
N ARG A 321 -10.10 54.37 25.06
CA ARG A 321 -9.85 54.98 26.36
C ARG A 321 -10.73 56.23 26.53
N PRO A 322 -11.00 56.66 27.78
CA PRO A 322 -11.76 57.88 28.05
C PRO A 322 -11.20 59.08 27.28
N GLY A 323 -12.10 59.85 26.64
CA GLY A 323 -11.72 60.98 25.79
C GLY A 323 -11.50 60.63 24.31
N PHE A 324 -11.65 59.37 23.91
CA PHE A 324 -11.59 58.94 22.51
C PHE A 324 -12.84 58.14 22.10
N ALA A 325 -13.24 58.25 20.84
CA ALA A 325 -14.40 57.57 20.26
C ALA A 325 -14.15 57.14 18.80
N GLY A 326 -15.13 56.45 18.22
CA GLY A 326 -15.06 55.91 16.86
C GLY A 326 -14.53 54.48 16.82
N SER A 327 -14.76 53.79 15.71
CA SER A 327 -14.45 52.37 15.52
C SER A 327 -12.95 52.04 15.60
N GLY A 328 -12.08 53.00 15.27
CA GLY A 328 -10.62 52.92 15.45
C GLY A 328 -10.03 53.87 16.52
N CYS A 329 -10.85 54.44 17.41
CA CYS A 329 -10.45 55.40 18.46
C CYS A 329 -9.70 56.66 17.99
N GLY A 330 -9.88 57.04 16.72
CA GLY A 330 -9.27 58.24 16.14
C GLY A 330 -9.95 59.54 16.54
N CYS A 331 -11.20 59.50 17.00
CA CYS A 331 -11.98 60.71 17.33
C CYS A 331 -11.63 61.19 18.74
N SER A 332 -10.97 62.34 18.86
CA SER A 332 -10.74 62.96 20.17
C SER A 332 -11.99 63.71 20.63
N LEU A 333 -12.48 63.39 21.83
CA LEU A 333 -13.59 64.06 22.52
C LEU A 333 -13.11 65.27 23.34
N GLY A 334 -11.79 65.47 23.45
CA GLY A 334 -11.23 66.65 24.10
C GLY A 334 -11.46 67.91 23.26
N GLY A 335 -12.29 68.83 23.73
CA GLY A 335 -12.62 70.09 23.04
C GLY A 335 -11.47 71.09 22.88
N GLY A 336 -10.24 70.74 23.27
CA GLY A 336 -9.07 71.61 23.24
C GLY A 336 -8.67 72.08 21.83
N GLY A 337 -8.86 71.24 20.80
CA GLY A 337 -8.57 71.60 19.40
C GLY A 337 -9.57 72.57 18.77
N CYS A 338 -10.76 72.72 19.37
CA CYS A 338 -11.87 73.52 18.84
C CYS A 338 -12.14 74.81 19.63
N ARG A 339 -11.46 75.04 20.76
CA ARG A 339 -11.73 76.18 21.64
C ARG A 339 -10.54 77.12 21.69
N ARG A 340 -10.76 78.40 21.39
CA ARG A 340 -9.79 79.48 21.60
C ARG A 340 -10.51 80.72 22.11
N GLY A 341 -10.01 81.31 23.21
CA GLY A 341 -10.67 82.47 23.85
C GLY A 341 -12.06 82.17 24.41
N GLY A 342 -12.29 80.95 24.91
CA GLY A 342 -13.55 80.54 25.53
C GLY A 342 -14.71 80.23 24.58
N ARG A 343 -14.54 80.41 23.26
CA ARG A 343 -15.56 80.09 22.25
C ARG A 343 -15.16 78.89 21.42
N GLU A 344 -16.09 77.93 21.30
CA GLU A 344 -15.93 76.75 20.46
C GLU A 344 -16.21 77.10 19.00
N CYS A 345 -15.24 76.84 18.13
CA CYS A 345 -15.31 77.13 16.70
C CYS A 345 -15.75 78.57 16.40
N SER A 346 -15.28 79.52 17.23
CA SER A 346 -15.65 80.94 17.18
C SER A 346 -17.17 81.21 17.27
N GLY A 347 -17.97 80.23 17.72
CA GLY A 347 -19.44 80.27 17.71
C GLY A 347 -20.08 80.07 16.34
N ARG A 348 -19.31 79.65 15.32
CA ARG A 348 -19.71 79.58 13.90
C ARG A 348 -19.52 78.18 13.31
N GLY A 349 -19.53 77.15 14.16
CA GLY A 349 -19.37 75.76 13.78
C GLY A 349 -19.62 74.81 14.95
N ARG A 350 -19.57 73.51 14.68
CA ARG A 350 -19.63 72.45 15.70
C ARG A 350 -18.28 71.73 15.77
N CYS A 351 -17.82 71.38 16.95
CA CYS A 351 -16.62 70.55 17.10
C CYS A 351 -16.97 69.08 16.83
N GLU A 352 -16.35 68.50 15.82
CA GLU A 352 -16.46 67.08 15.49
C GLU A 352 -15.04 66.48 15.54
N CYS A 353 -14.79 65.56 16.47
CA CYS A 353 -13.51 64.87 16.66
C CYS A 353 -12.29 65.81 16.84
N GLY A 354 -12.45 66.92 17.57
CA GLY A 354 -11.37 67.88 17.81
C GLY A 354 -11.08 68.82 16.63
N ARG A 355 -11.91 68.81 15.58
CA ARG A 355 -11.86 69.76 14.47
C ARG A 355 -13.19 70.49 14.32
N CYS A 356 -13.14 71.76 13.94
CA CYS A 356 -14.34 72.56 13.74
C CYS A 356 -14.96 72.31 12.37
N ARG A 357 -16.21 71.85 12.35
CA ARG A 357 -17.06 71.84 11.16
C ARG A 357 -17.80 73.17 11.08
N CYS A 358 -17.35 74.03 10.16
CA CYS A 358 -17.85 75.38 10.03
C CYS A 358 -19.23 75.45 9.37
N GLN A 359 -20.02 76.46 9.76
CA GLN A 359 -21.23 76.84 9.05
C GLN A 359 -20.88 77.37 7.63
N PRO A 360 -21.81 77.29 6.66
CA PRO A 360 -21.56 77.78 5.30
C PRO A 360 -21.04 79.23 5.28
N GLY A 361 -19.98 79.47 4.50
CA GLY A 361 -19.32 80.78 4.39
C GLY A 361 -18.18 81.03 5.39
N PHE A 362 -18.05 80.22 6.44
CA PHE A 362 -16.95 80.31 7.40
C PHE A 362 -15.88 79.25 7.14
N VAL A 363 -14.60 79.65 7.22
CA VAL A 363 -13.44 78.80 6.90
C VAL A 363 -12.34 78.89 7.95
N GLY A 364 -11.42 77.93 7.91
CA GLY A 364 -10.26 77.84 8.81
C GLY A 364 -10.50 76.91 10.01
N PRO A 365 -9.43 76.59 10.77
CA PRO A 365 -9.45 75.54 11.80
C PRO A 365 -10.40 75.82 12.97
N LEU A 366 -10.78 77.08 13.19
CA LEU A 366 -11.71 77.52 14.24
C LEU A 366 -12.91 78.32 13.69
N CYS A 367 -13.17 78.25 12.37
CA CYS A 367 -14.29 78.95 11.71
C CYS A 367 -14.33 80.47 11.92
N ALA A 368 -13.18 81.11 12.13
CA ALA A 368 -13.10 82.53 12.44
C ALA A 368 -13.18 83.44 11.21
N ARG A 369 -12.85 82.92 10.02
CA ARG A 369 -12.75 83.73 8.79
C ARG A 369 -13.99 83.52 7.94
N CYS A 370 -14.58 84.62 7.45
CA CYS A 370 -15.68 84.60 6.49
C CYS A 370 -15.31 85.48 5.28
N PRO A 371 -14.80 84.89 4.19
CA PRO A 371 -14.34 85.66 3.02
C PRO A 371 -15.46 86.43 2.32
N SER A 372 -16.70 85.96 2.42
CA SER A 372 -17.89 86.54 1.81
C SER A 372 -18.68 87.47 2.73
N CYS A 373 -18.23 87.70 3.98
CA CYS A 373 -18.91 88.60 4.91
C CYS A 373 -18.50 90.06 4.66
N PRO A 374 -19.44 91.02 4.75
CA PRO A 374 -19.13 92.44 4.61
C PRO A 374 -18.14 92.88 5.69
N GLY A 375 -17.07 93.59 5.28
CA GLY A 375 -16.04 94.09 6.18
C GLY A 375 -16.59 95.13 7.17
N PRO A 376 -15.85 95.45 8.25
CA PRO A 376 -16.29 96.39 9.27
C PRO A 376 -16.67 97.78 8.70
N CYS A 377 -16.06 98.21 7.60
CA CYS A 377 -16.39 99.48 6.92
C CYS A 377 -17.76 99.48 6.22
N GLN A 378 -18.32 98.31 5.90
CA GLN A 378 -19.66 98.20 5.29
C GLN A 378 -20.80 98.13 6.33
N ARG A 379 -20.48 97.95 7.62
CA ARG A 379 -21.46 97.93 8.72
C ARG A 379 -21.68 99.29 9.40
N LEU A 380 -20.95 100.33 8.98
CA LEU A 380 -21.01 101.70 9.52
C LEU A 380 -21.58 102.70 8.49
N ARG A 381 -22.34 102.22 7.50
CA ARG A 381 -23.09 103.07 6.57
C ARG A 381 -24.57 103.01 6.86
#